data_AF-A0A7S3WPN0-F1
#
_entry.id   AF-A0A7S3WPN0-F1
#
_cell.length_a   1.000
_cell.length_b   1.000
_cell.length_c   1.000
_cell.angle_alpha   90.00
_cell.angle_beta   90.00
_cell.angle_gamma   90.00
#
_symmetry.space_group_name_H-M   'P 1'
#
loop_
_entity.id
_entity.type
_entity.pdbx_description
1 polymer ?
#
loop_
_entity_poly.entity_id
_entity_poly.type
_entity_poly.pdbx_seq_one_letter_code
_entity_poly.pdbx_strand_id
1 'polypeptide(L)'
;AGFHATVLAYGQTGTGKTYTMEGPPSEERASRSSLMRSPDKLGLVPRAVTELFTRIQAQGAEAPNDVFIVKVSFLQIYKERIFDLLAPGASDESGLRLRQDTTLNQFYAEG
;
A
#
# COMPACT_ATOMS: atom_id res chain seq x y z
N ALA A 1 -14.78 -4.54 -15.52
CA ALA A 1 -15.45 -4.13 -14.27
C ALA A 1 -14.44 -4.21 -13.12
N GLY A 2 -14.53 -3.31 -12.13
CA GLY A 2 -13.63 -3.29 -10.97
C GLY A 2 -14.43 -3.27 -9.67
N PHE A 3 -13.81 -3.74 -8.57
CA PHE A 3 -14.42 -3.79 -7.24
C PHE A 3 -13.48 -3.18 -6.21
N HIS A 4 -14.05 -2.53 -5.20
CA HIS A 4 -13.29 -2.07 -4.04
C HIS A 4 -13.09 -3.24 -3.06
N ALA A 5 -11.86 -3.41 -2.57
CA ALA A 5 -11.51 -4.41 -1.58
C ALA A 5 -10.67 -3.79 -0.47
N THR A 6 -10.80 -4.29 0.75
CA THR A 6 -10.03 -3.85 1.91
C THR A 6 -9.62 -5.06 2.74
N VAL A 7 -8.36 -5.12 3.13
CA VAL A 7 -7.81 -6.16 3.99
C VAL A 7 -7.24 -5.50 5.24
N LEU A 8 -7.66 -5.99 6.41
CA LEU A 8 -7.21 -5.51 7.71
C LEU A 8 -6.64 -6.67 8.52
N ALA A 9 -5.42 -6.53 9.03
CA ALA A 9 -4.84 -7.45 9.99
C ALA A 9 -5.06 -6.92 11.42
N TYR A 10 -5.79 -7.67 12.25
CA TYR A 10 -6.12 -7.31 13.62
C TYR A 10 -5.74 -8.44 14.60
N GLY A 11 -5.34 -8.07 15.81
CA GLY A 11 -4.89 -9.02 16.84
C GLY A 11 -3.94 -8.37 17.86
N GLN A 12 -3.59 -9.11 18.91
CA GLN A 12 -2.67 -8.64 19.96
C GLN A 12 -1.27 -8.31 19.39
N THR A 13 -0.51 -7.43 20.06
CA THR A 13 0.90 -7.21 19.75
C THR A 13 1.68 -8.54 19.74
N GLY A 14 2.57 -8.73 18.75
CA GLY A 14 3.35 -9.96 18.62
C GLY A 14 2.69 -11.09 17.83
N THR A 15 1.41 -11.00 17.45
CA THR A 15 0.70 -12.06 16.71
C THR A 15 0.98 -12.10 15.20
N GLY A 16 2.00 -11.37 14.73
CA GLY A 16 2.42 -11.41 13.32
C GLY A 16 1.63 -10.53 12.34
N LYS A 17 0.87 -9.53 12.78
CA LYS A 17 0.15 -8.59 11.88
C LYS A 17 1.06 -8.00 10.79
N THR A 18 2.21 -7.44 11.20
CA THR A 18 3.23 -6.92 10.28
C THR A 18 3.84 -8.02 9.43
N TYR A 19 4.08 -9.19 10.00
CA TYR A 19 4.61 -10.35 9.27
C TYR A 19 3.67 -10.79 8.13
N THR A 20 2.36 -10.83 8.38
CA THR A 20 1.36 -11.18 7.35
C THR A 20 1.28 -10.11 6.25
N MET A 21 1.28 -8.82 6.59
CA MET A 21 1.11 -7.74 5.62
C MET A 21 2.39 -7.42 4.84
N GLU A 22 3.53 -7.34 5.50
CA GLU A 22 4.82 -6.90 4.92
C GLU A 22 5.79 -8.07 4.69
N GLY A 23 5.75 -9.07 5.56
CA GLY A 23 6.72 -10.18 5.59
C GLY A 23 7.66 -10.10 6.80
N PRO A 24 8.68 -10.96 6.88
CA PRO A 24 9.67 -10.93 7.95
C PRO A 24 10.40 -9.58 7.96
N PRO A 25 10.80 -9.08 9.15
CA PRO A 25 11.65 -7.90 9.24
C PRO A 25 12.93 -8.13 8.45
N SER A 26 13.28 -7.19 7.57
CA SER A 26 14.52 -7.27 6.81
C SER A 26 15.72 -7.07 7.75
N GLU A 27 16.59 -8.06 7.87
CA GLU A 27 17.94 -7.84 8.45
C GLU A 27 18.77 -6.88 7.58
N GLU A 28 18.38 -6.72 6.31
CA GLU A 28 19.05 -5.87 5.35
C GLU A 28 18.11 -4.73 4.89
N ARG A 29 18.05 -3.64 5.66
CA ARG A 29 17.36 -2.40 5.25
C ARG A 29 17.99 -1.72 4.02
N ALA A 30 19.09 -2.27 3.47
CA ALA A 30 19.95 -1.61 2.49
C ALA A 30 19.95 -2.23 1.08
N SER A 31 19.61 -3.51 0.90
CA SER A 31 19.48 -4.06 -0.46
C SER A 31 18.10 -3.68 -1.00
N ARG A 32 18.09 -2.69 -1.90
CA ARG A 32 16.95 -2.05 -2.60
C ARG A 32 16.05 -3.01 -3.39
N SER A 33 16.14 -4.31 -3.15
CA SER A 33 15.37 -5.35 -3.77
C SER A 33 14.68 -6.18 -2.69
N SER A 34 13.59 -5.64 -2.14
CA SER A 34 12.56 -6.49 -1.51
C SER A 34 12.02 -7.55 -2.49
N LEU A 35 12.30 -7.39 -3.80
CA LEU A 35 12.07 -8.32 -4.89
C LEU A 35 13.09 -9.49 -4.94
N MET A 36 14.23 -9.43 -4.25
CA MET A 36 15.24 -10.51 -4.16
C MET A 36 14.97 -11.49 -3.01
N ARG A 37 13.91 -11.27 -2.21
CA ARG A 37 13.49 -12.27 -1.22
C ARG A 37 12.88 -13.48 -1.92
N SER A 38 13.07 -14.67 -1.35
CA SER A 38 12.32 -15.85 -1.76
C SER A 38 10.82 -15.50 -1.79
N PRO A 39 10.10 -15.75 -2.90
CA PRO A 39 8.69 -15.41 -3.04
C PRO A 39 7.82 -15.91 -1.87
N ASP A 40 8.20 -17.05 -1.30
CA ASP A 40 7.53 -17.69 -0.17
C ASP A 40 7.56 -16.89 1.14
N LYS A 41 8.52 -15.96 1.28
CA LYS A 41 8.69 -15.14 2.48
C LYS A 41 8.05 -13.75 2.36
N LEU A 42 7.48 -13.37 1.22
CA LEU A 42 6.85 -12.07 1.06
C LEU A 42 5.50 -11.99 1.80
N GLY A 43 5.19 -10.84 2.40
CA GLY A 43 3.85 -10.56 2.93
C GLY A 43 2.81 -10.28 1.84
N LEU A 44 1.57 -10.02 2.26
CA LEU A 44 0.44 -9.78 1.36
C LEU A 44 0.65 -8.57 0.43
N VAL A 45 1.11 -7.44 0.96
CA VAL A 45 1.27 -6.18 0.20
C VAL A 45 2.24 -6.33 -0.98
N PRO A 46 3.51 -6.77 -0.79
CA PRO A 46 4.42 -6.92 -1.92
C PRO A 46 3.95 -7.98 -2.93
N ARG A 47 3.28 -9.07 -2.49
CA ARG A 47 2.70 -10.06 -3.42
C ARG A 47 1.59 -9.47 -4.28
N ALA A 48 0.68 -8.70 -3.68
CA ALA A 48 -0.41 -8.06 -4.38
C ALA A 48 0.08 -7.04 -5.42
N VAL A 49 1.11 -6.26 -5.08
CA VAL A 49 1.73 -5.31 -6.02
C VAL A 49 2.39 -6.04 -7.20
N THR A 50 3.15 -7.11 -6.96
CA THR A 50 3.76 -7.91 -8.03
C THR A 50 2.70 -8.48 -8.96
N GLU A 51 1.67 -9.13 -8.41
CA GLU A 51 0.57 -9.71 -9.18
C GLU A 51 -0.18 -8.65 -10.00
N LEU A 52 -0.41 -7.46 -9.44
CA LEU A 52 -1.05 -6.35 -10.14
C LEU A 52 -0.29 -5.99 -11.42
N PHE A 53 1.02 -5.79 -11.33
CA PHE A 53 1.84 -5.44 -12.49
C PHE A 53 1.98 -6.60 -13.48
N THR A 54 2.05 -7.85 -13.02
CA THR A 54 2.02 -9.03 -13.88
C THR A 54 0.75 -9.07 -14.73
N ARG A 55 -0.42 -8.79 -14.13
CA ARG A 55 -1.69 -8.75 -14.86
C ARG A 55 -1.79 -7.59 -15.84
N ILE A 56 -1.32 -6.40 -15.44
CA ILE A 56 -1.27 -5.23 -16.33
C ILE A 56 -0.42 -5.54 -17.56
N GLN A 57 0.73 -6.19 -17.37
CA GLN A 57 1.61 -6.57 -18.49
C GLN A 57 0.95 -7.60 -19.42
N ALA A 58 0.33 -8.64 -18.86
CA ALA A 58 -0.37 -9.65 -19.65
C ALA A 58 -1.54 -9.05 -20.46
N GLN A 59 -2.35 -8.20 -19.82
CA GLN A 59 -3.46 -7.53 -20.48
C GLN A 59 -3.00 -6.53 -21.55
N GLY A 60 -1.93 -5.78 -21.31
CA GLY A 60 -1.35 -4.88 -22.30
C GLY A 60 -0.81 -5.60 -23.54
N ALA A 61 -0.42 -6.88 -23.42
CA ALA A 61 -0.04 -7.70 -24.57
C ALA A 61 -1.26 -8.17 -25.40
N GLU A 62 -2.40 -8.42 -24.75
CA GLU A 62 -3.64 -8.85 -25.40
C GLU A 62 -4.43 -7.67 -26.01
N ALA A 63 -4.39 -6.51 -25.35
CA ALA A 63 -5.10 -5.29 -25.73
C ALA A 63 -4.14 -4.09 -25.77
N PRO A 64 -3.38 -3.91 -26.87
CA PRO A 64 -2.29 -2.92 -26.96
C PRO A 64 -2.73 -1.45 -26.85
N ASN A 65 -4.03 -1.18 -27.00
CA ASN A 65 -4.60 0.16 -26.93
C ASN A 65 -5.09 0.52 -25.51
N ASP A 66 -5.06 -0.43 -24.57
CA ASP A 66 -5.50 -0.18 -23.19
C ASP A 66 -4.45 0.65 -22.43
N VAL A 67 -4.93 1.65 -21.70
CA VAL A 67 -4.09 2.53 -20.87
C VAL A 67 -4.39 2.27 -19.41
N PHE A 68 -3.37 1.89 -18.65
CA PHE A 68 -3.48 1.62 -17.22
C PHE A 68 -2.87 2.77 -16.41
N ILE A 69 -3.62 3.28 -15.44
CA ILE A 69 -3.14 4.30 -14.49
C ILE A 69 -3.13 3.66 -13.10
N VAL A 70 -1.94 3.51 -12.53
CA VAL A 70 -1.76 3.02 -11.15
C VAL A 70 -1.45 4.19 -10.24
N LYS A 71 -2.24 4.35 -9.18
CA LYS A 71 -2.04 5.35 -8.13
C LYS A 71 -1.84 4.62 -6.81
N VAL A 72 -0.88 5.07 -6.02
CA VAL A 72 -0.59 4.53 -4.68
C VAL A 72 -0.47 5.68 -3.70
N SER A 73 -1.05 5.51 -2.52
CA SER A 73 -0.81 6.35 -1.35
C SER A 73 -0.38 5.44 -0.20
N PHE A 74 0.52 5.94 0.67
CA PHE A 74 0.95 5.21 1.84
C PHE A 74 0.83 6.10 3.08
N LEU A 75 -0.18 5.82 3.89
CA LEU A 75 -0.56 6.66 5.01
C LEU A 75 -0.32 5.94 6.34
N GLN A 76 0.21 6.67 7.33
CA GLN A 76 0.25 6.21 8.72
C GLN A 76 -0.79 6.97 9.54
N ILE A 77 -1.60 6.23 10.30
CA ILE A 77 -2.46 6.81 11.33
C ILE A 77 -1.83 6.52 12.68
N TYR A 78 -1.39 7.56 13.39
CA TYR A 78 -0.77 7.44 14.69
C TYR A 78 -1.25 8.57 15.61
N LYS A 79 -1.75 8.20 16.80
CA LYS A 79 -2.32 9.16 17.77
C LYS A 79 -3.32 10.12 17.11
N GLU A 80 -4.26 9.58 16.35
CA GLU A 80 -5.34 10.34 15.69
C GLU A 80 -4.85 11.37 14.64
N ARG A 81 -3.58 11.30 14.25
CA ARG A 81 -3.00 12.08 13.15
C ARG A 81 -2.69 11.19 11.96
N ILE A 82 -2.85 11.73 10.76
CA ILE A 82 -2.59 11.06 9.48
C ILE A 82 -1.29 11.62 8.92
N PHE A 83 -0.36 10.77 8.49
CA PHE A 83 0.91 11.18 7.90
C PHE A 83 1.07 10.53 6.53
N ASP A 84 1.48 11.32 5.53
CA ASP A 84 1.89 10.78 4.23
C ASP A 84 3.33 10.26 4.33
N LEU A 85 3.50 8.95 4.14
CA LEU A 85 4.80 8.29 4.17
C LEU A 85 5.57 8.39 2.85
N LEU A 86 4.93 8.90 1.78
CA LEU A 86 5.59 9.13 0.48
C LEU A 86 5.97 10.61 0.27
N ALA A 87 5.49 11.53 1.11
CA ALA A 87 5.79 12.94 0.99
C ALA A 87 7.27 13.25 1.31
N PRO A 88 7.96 14.09 0.50
CA PRO A 88 9.32 14.52 0.78
C PRO A 88 9.33 15.43 2.01
N GLY A 89 10.07 15.04 3.05
CA GLY A 89 10.13 15.81 4.30
C GLY A 89 8.98 15.49 5.26
N ALA A 90 8.75 14.20 5.52
CA ALA A 90 7.78 13.64 6.48
C ALA A 90 7.96 14.09 7.96
N SER A 91 8.55 15.26 8.19
CA SER A 91 8.71 15.96 9.45
C SER A 91 7.64 17.00 9.72
N ASP A 92 6.64 17.17 8.84
CA ASP A 92 5.52 18.07 9.14
C ASP A 92 4.63 17.44 10.21
N GLU A 93 4.86 17.85 11.47
CA GLU A 93 4.19 17.30 12.65
C GLU A 93 2.67 17.55 12.65
N SER A 94 2.16 18.40 11.76
CA SER A 94 0.74 18.73 11.67
C SER A 94 -0.11 17.59 11.10
N GLY A 95 0.47 16.71 10.29
CA GLY A 95 -0.26 15.66 9.58
C GLY A 95 -1.24 16.18 8.52
N LEU A 96 -1.85 15.25 7.77
CA LEU A 96 -2.88 15.51 6.77
C LEU A 96 -4.23 15.79 7.43
N ARG A 97 -5.06 16.59 6.75
CA ARG A 97 -6.42 16.91 7.20
C ARG A 97 -7.40 15.83 6.73
N LEU A 98 -8.28 15.38 7.63
CA LEU A 98 -9.40 14.52 7.26
C LEU A 98 -10.54 15.38 6.68
N ARG A 99 -11.02 15.03 5.50
CA ARG A 99 -12.17 15.66 4.83
C ARG A 99 -13.25 14.62 4.55
N GLN A 100 -14.47 15.09 4.34
CA GLN A 100 -15.61 14.27 3.92
C GLN A 100 -16.18 14.84 2.62
N ASP A 101 -16.33 13.99 1.62
CA ASP A 101 -17.15 14.26 0.45
C ASP A 101 -18.60 13.89 0.78
N THR A 102 -19.46 14.90 0.90
CA THR A 102 -20.89 14.73 1.22
C THR A 102 -21.70 14.13 0.09
N THR A 103 -21.22 14.22 -1.15
CA THR A 103 -21.91 13.68 -2.34
C THR A 103 -21.69 12.18 -2.44
N LEU A 104 -20.45 11.75 -2.23
CA LEU A 104 -20.06 10.33 -2.27
C LEU A 104 -20.22 9.63 -0.91
N ASN A 105 -20.47 10.39 0.15
CA ASN A 105 -20.46 9.93 1.55
C ASN A 105 -19.17 9.17 1.90
N GLN A 106 -18.02 9.74 1.50
CA GLN A 106 -16.69 9.15 1.66
C GLN A 106 -15.77 10.08 2.44
N PHE A 107 -14.87 9.50 3.23
CA PHE A 107 -13.81 10.23 3.92
C PHE A 107 -12.49 10.07 3.17
N TYR A 108 -11.69 11.14 3.14
CA TYR A 108 -10.36 11.13 2.53
C TYR A 108 -9.38 12.03 3.31
N ALA A 109 -8.10 11.70 3.20
CA ALA A 109 -7.03 12.57 3.69
C ALA A 109 -6.67 13.58 2.58
N GLU A 110 -6.65 14.87 2.93
CA GLU A 110 -6.26 15.98 2.05
C GLU A 110 -4.76 16.24 2.24
N GLY A 111 -4.00 16.09 1.14
CA GLY A 111 -2.57 16.35 1.03
C GLY A 111 -2.22 16.89 -0.35
#